data_AF-A0A8S1LSR8-F1
#
_entry.id   AF-A0A8S1LSR8-F1
#
_cell.length_a   1.000
_cell.length_b   1.000
_cell.length_c   1.000
_cell.angle_alpha   90.00
_cell.angle_beta   90.00
_cell.angle_gamma   90.00
#
_symmetry.space_group_name_H-M   'P 1'
#
loop_
_entity.id
_entity.type
_entity.pdbx_description
1 polymer ?
#
loop_
_entity_poly.entity_id
_entity_poly.type
_entity_poly.pdbx_seq_one_letter_code
_entity_poly.pdbx_strand_id
1 'polypeptide(L)'
;MSFISDYCKQIIRPPRRTYSIQQLGPKLRFIQSVPIIRQDFEFTSRQLKLQASYFIQESVHHRCLIYLHCNASCRLEGLQYVDRLLATGVNLCIFDFAGCGLSEGKYITMGTYESEDVKELMNYIECHFGKVDEFILWGRSMGAVTALMLSQDPRITTYIADSAFTQLRTVVEELGQQKFGCFSFMINGFMPFLRSKIINEAQFDIDQVSPLNYVNIQSNTKRFYFLAGKSDQLVHPRHSQILYEKCKSYKRLELCDGNHNTTRQVETLDKISKFINLLQLELPFNSDYSNKCSKYFQEAQQCLNSYRMQQQEQEEQLKEYVKQLERKSILKSYQQQQRDLSDLEQYLE
;
A
#
# COMPACT_ATOMS: atom_id res chain seq x y z
N MET A 1 -5.25 14.22 33.16
CA MET A 1 -6.04 14.13 31.90
C MET A 1 -5.19 14.26 30.62
N SER A 2 -4.07 15.01 30.59
CA SER A 2 -3.22 15.14 29.37
C SER A 2 -2.65 13.81 28.90
N PHE A 3 -2.05 13.01 29.79
CA PHE A 3 -1.42 11.73 29.44
C PHE A 3 -2.35 10.75 28.70
N ILE A 4 -3.57 10.52 29.20
CA ILE A 4 -4.54 9.61 28.55
C ILE A 4 -4.92 10.14 27.16
N SER A 5 -5.04 11.46 27.02
CA SER A 5 -5.29 12.11 25.74
C SER A 5 -4.16 11.85 24.75
N ASP A 6 -2.91 12.00 25.18
CA ASP A 6 -1.75 11.84 24.31
C ASP A 6 -1.52 10.36 23.95
N TYR A 7 -1.74 9.44 24.90
CA TYR A 7 -1.67 8.01 24.64
C TYR A 7 -2.79 7.54 23.70
N CYS A 8 -4.02 8.04 23.89
CA CYS A 8 -5.13 7.80 22.97
C CYS A 8 -4.76 8.23 21.54
N LYS A 9 -4.25 9.46 21.37
CA LYS A 9 -3.81 9.97 20.06
C LYS A 9 -2.73 9.10 19.41
N GLN A 10 -1.79 8.56 20.18
CA GLN A 10 -0.76 7.65 19.64
C GLN A 10 -1.36 6.38 19.04
N ILE A 11 -2.51 5.92 19.55
CA ILE A 11 -3.20 4.73 19.06
C ILE A 11 -4.08 5.05 17.85
N ILE A 12 -4.95 6.06 17.96
CA ILE A 12 -6.02 6.30 16.98
C ILE A 12 -5.69 7.38 15.95
N ARG A 13 -4.69 8.21 16.22
CA ARG A 13 -4.32 9.37 15.40
C ARG A 13 -2.80 9.53 15.32
N PRO A 14 -2.08 8.52 14.81
CA PRO A 14 -0.65 8.63 14.56
C PRO A 14 -0.33 9.80 13.63
N PRO A 15 0.93 10.27 13.58
CA PRO A 15 1.37 11.22 12.56
C PRO A 15 1.02 10.71 11.16
N ARG A 16 0.27 11.52 10.40
CA ARG A 16 -0.07 11.21 9.01
C ARG A 16 1.14 11.47 8.13
N ARG A 17 1.58 10.44 7.41
CA ARG A 17 2.63 10.57 6.39
C ARG A 17 2.09 11.30 5.17
N THR A 18 2.79 12.31 4.69
CA THR A 18 2.48 13.02 3.46
C THR A 18 3.48 12.66 2.37
N TYR A 19 3.04 12.67 1.12
CA TYR A 19 3.88 12.39 -0.04
C TYR A 19 3.20 12.92 -1.32
N SER A 20 3.96 13.06 -2.40
CA SER A 20 3.44 13.41 -3.73
C SER A 20 3.27 12.17 -4.61
N ILE A 21 2.33 12.23 -5.56
CA ILE A 21 2.08 11.11 -6.50
C ILE A 21 3.34 10.74 -7.31
N GLN A 22 4.27 11.67 -7.54
CA GLN A 22 5.54 11.42 -8.22
C GLN A 22 6.44 10.45 -7.43
N GLN A 23 6.35 10.44 -6.09
CA GLN A 23 7.10 9.52 -5.25
C GLN A 23 6.64 8.06 -5.39
N LEU A 24 5.46 7.83 -6.00
CA LEU A 24 5.00 6.48 -6.34
C LEU A 24 5.76 5.87 -7.54
N GLY A 25 6.67 6.64 -8.16
CA GLY A 25 7.43 6.23 -9.34
C GLY A 25 6.69 6.51 -10.65
N PRO A 26 7.21 6.02 -11.79
CA PRO A 26 6.56 6.18 -13.09
C PRO A 26 5.31 5.29 -13.20
N LYS A 27 4.35 5.72 -14.04
CA LYS A 27 3.14 4.94 -14.32
C LYS A 27 3.40 3.69 -15.16
N LEU A 28 4.47 3.66 -15.93
CA LEU A 28 4.86 2.52 -16.75
C LEU A 28 6.24 2.06 -16.31
N ARG A 29 6.36 0.76 -16.03
CA ARG A 29 7.62 0.10 -15.65
C ARG A 29 7.74 -1.23 -16.38
N PHE A 30 8.95 -1.76 -16.42
CA PHE A 30 9.21 -3.09 -16.96
C PHE A 30 9.81 -3.96 -15.87
N ILE A 31 9.23 -5.13 -15.65
CA ILE A 31 9.75 -6.15 -14.74
C ILE A 31 9.99 -7.39 -15.60
N GLN A 32 11.25 -7.81 -15.74
CA GLN A 32 11.61 -8.96 -16.58
C GLN A 32 11.02 -8.87 -18.01
N SER A 33 11.06 -7.66 -18.60
CA SER A 33 10.48 -7.33 -19.91
C SER A 33 8.94 -7.35 -19.98
N VAL A 34 8.23 -7.61 -18.88
CA VAL A 34 6.78 -7.49 -18.78
C VAL A 34 6.42 -6.03 -18.47
N PRO A 35 5.59 -5.36 -19.29
CA PRO A 35 5.11 -4.03 -18.98
C PRO A 35 4.13 -4.07 -17.80
N ILE A 36 4.37 -3.18 -16.84
CA ILE A 36 3.52 -2.97 -15.67
C ILE A 36 2.96 -1.56 -15.75
N ILE A 37 1.64 -1.46 -15.74
CA ILE A 37 0.93 -0.18 -15.77
C ILE A 37 0.37 0.08 -14.37
N ARG A 38 0.79 1.19 -13.76
CA ARG A 38 0.19 1.73 -12.54
C ARG A 38 -0.97 2.65 -12.91
N GLN A 39 -2.16 2.27 -12.48
CA GLN A 39 -3.34 3.11 -12.48
C GLN A 39 -3.63 3.61 -11.07
N ASP A 40 -3.57 4.92 -10.88
CA ASP A 40 -3.96 5.57 -9.64
C ASP A 40 -5.47 5.84 -9.67
N PHE A 41 -6.18 5.54 -8.58
CA PHE A 41 -7.63 5.72 -8.49
C PHE A 41 -8.08 6.05 -7.07
N GLU A 42 -9.29 6.55 -6.98
CA GLU A 42 -9.99 6.84 -5.73
C GLU A 42 -11.18 5.88 -5.60
N PHE A 43 -11.41 5.37 -4.40
CA PHE A 43 -12.60 4.59 -4.06
C PHE A 43 -13.21 5.09 -2.75
N THR A 44 -14.50 4.85 -2.56
CA THR A 44 -15.21 5.32 -1.37
C THR A 44 -15.39 4.16 -0.39
N SER A 45 -14.97 4.36 0.85
CA SER A 45 -15.28 3.46 1.98
C SER A 45 -15.83 4.30 3.12
N ARG A 46 -16.98 3.92 3.68
CA ARG A 46 -17.61 4.61 4.83
C ARG A 46 -17.71 6.13 4.63
N GLN A 47 -18.08 6.56 3.41
CA GLN A 47 -18.19 7.96 2.99
C GLN A 47 -16.86 8.74 2.97
N LEU A 48 -15.73 8.05 3.05
CA LEU A 48 -14.39 8.62 2.92
C LEU A 48 -13.79 8.21 1.57
N LYS A 49 -13.14 9.16 0.92
CA LYS A 49 -12.37 8.94 -0.30
C LYS A 49 -10.98 8.42 0.03
N LEU A 50 -10.70 7.22 -0.42
CA LEU A 50 -9.43 6.54 -0.19
C LEU A 50 -8.63 6.44 -1.49
N GLN A 51 -7.31 6.58 -1.38
CA GLN A 51 -6.40 6.67 -2.51
C GLN A 51 -5.65 5.35 -2.72
N ALA A 52 -5.71 4.83 -3.94
CA ALA A 52 -5.12 3.54 -4.30
C ALA A 52 -4.31 3.62 -5.61
N SER A 53 -3.39 2.67 -5.76
CA SER A 53 -2.61 2.46 -6.98
C SER A 53 -2.65 0.98 -7.33
N TYR A 54 -3.15 0.65 -8.51
CA TYR A 54 -3.20 -0.70 -9.03
C TYR A 54 -2.12 -0.89 -10.10
N PHE A 55 -1.23 -1.84 -9.87
CA PHE A 55 -0.17 -2.24 -10.79
C PHE A 55 -0.64 -3.49 -11.52
N ILE A 56 -0.96 -3.30 -12.79
CA ILE A 56 -1.57 -4.29 -13.65
C ILE A 56 -0.47 -4.90 -14.53
N GLN A 57 -0.45 -6.22 -14.56
CA GLN A 57 0.22 -7.01 -15.59
C GLN A 57 -0.83 -7.73 -16.41
N GLU A 58 -0.58 -7.89 -17.71
CA GLU A 58 -1.42 -8.75 -18.53
C GLU A 58 -1.14 -10.21 -18.17
N SER A 59 -2.11 -10.84 -17.52
CA SER A 59 -2.02 -12.25 -17.10
C SER A 59 -3.32 -12.99 -17.43
N VAL A 60 -3.18 -14.30 -17.66
CA VAL A 60 -4.31 -15.21 -17.92
C VAL A 60 -5.13 -15.46 -16.66
N HIS A 61 -4.48 -15.41 -15.49
CA HIS A 61 -5.12 -15.49 -14.18
C HIS A 61 -5.12 -14.12 -13.53
N HIS A 62 -6.30 -13.63 -13.17
CA HIS A 62 -6.48 -12.33 -12.53
C HIS A 62 -6.33 -12.47 -11.02
N ARG A 63 -5.12 -12.82 -10.54
CA ARG A 63 -4.80 -12.82 -9.11
C ARG A 63 -4.41 -11.40 -8.69
N CYS A 64 -4.89 -10.96 -7.53
CA CYS A 64 -4.62 -9.62 -7.01
C CYS A 64 -4.04 -9.71 -5.59
N LEU A 65 -2.81 -9.25 -5.42
CA LEU A 65 -2.21 -9.04 -4.12
C LEU A 65 -2.49 -7.61 -3.65
N ILE A 66 -3.12 -7.45 -2.50
CA ILE A 66 -3.31 -6.15 -1.84
C ILE A 66 -2.32 -6.03 -0.69
N TYR A 67 -1.43 -5.03 -0.76
CA TYR A 67 -0.50 -4.72 0.31
C TYR A 67 -1.13 -3.75 1.32
N LEU A 68 -1.17 -4.14 2.59
CA LEU A 68 -1.77 -3.41 3.69
C LEU A 68 -0.65 -2.82 4.58
N HIS A 69 -0.46 -1.51 4.49
CA HIS A 69 0.64 -0.81 5.17
C HIS A 69 0.50 -0.80 6.70
N CYS A 70 1.59 -0.52 7.41
CA CYS A 70 1.60 -0.46 8.87
C CYS A 70 0.98 0.84 9.41
N ASN A 71 0.80 0.90 10.73
CA ASN A 71 0.38 2.12 11.42
C ASN A 71 1.35 3.29 11.10
N ALA A 72 0.84 4.51 10.98
CA ALA A 72 1.60 5.73 10.66
C ALA A 72 2.30 5.72 9.28
N SER A 73 1.84 4.87 8.36
CA SER A 73 2.44 4.68 7.03
C SER A 73 1.49 5.09 5.90
N CYS A 74 1.82 4.71 4.67
CA CYS A 74 1.07 4.98 3.45
C CYS A 74 1.47 4.03 2.31
N ARG A 75 0.90 4.22 1.11
CA ARG A 75 1.19 3.51 -0.14
C ARG A 75 2.68 3.33 -0.43
N LEU A 76 3.52 4.32 -0.08
CA LEU A 76 4.97 4.25 -0.30
C LEU A 76 5.61 3.00 0.31
N GLU A 77 5.06 2.48 1.41
CA GLU A 77 5.58 1.26 2.05
C GLU A 77 5.45 0.04 1.14
N GLY A 78 4.36 -0.08 0.39
CA GLY A 78 4.15 -1.20 -0.53
C GLY A 78 5.09 -1.16 -1.73
N LEU A 79 5.62 0.01 -2.10
CA LEU A 79 6.49 0.18 -3.26
C LEU A 79 7.78 -0.62 -3.17
N GLN A 80 8.30 -0.83 -1.95
CA GLN A 80 9.52 -1.60 -1.74
C GLN A 80 9.37 -3.07 -2.14
N TYR A 81 8.13 -3.55 -2.30
CA TYR A 81 7.83 -4.94 -2.68
C TYR A 81 7.33 -5.07 -4.12
N VAL A 82 7.05 -3.97 -4.82
CA VAL A 82 6.46 -3.96 -6.18
C VAL A 82 7.25 -4.86 -7.13
N ASP A 83 8.57 -4.67 -7.21
CA ASP A 83 9.39 -5.38 -8.20
C ASP A 83 9.40 -6.90 -7.99
N ARG A 84 9.40 -7.35 -6.73
CA ARG A 84 9.41 -8.78 -6.39
C ARG A 84 8.03 -9.42 -6.45
N LEU A 85 7.00 -8.69 -6.02
CA LEU A 85 5.63 -9.20 -6.01
C LEU A 85 5.06 -9.32 -7.41
N LEU A 86 5.28 -8.33 -8.27
CA LEU A 86 4.81 -8.41 -9.65
C LEU A 86 5.52 -9.52 -10.43
N ALA A 87 6.79 -9.80 -10.12
CA ALA A 87 7.52 -10.95 -10.67
C ALA A 87 6.89 -12.31 -10.29
N THR A 88 5.96 -12.38 -9.33
CA THR A 88 5.22 -13.61 -9.01
C THR A 88 4.01 -13.85 -9.93
N GLY A 89 3.74 -12.97 -10.89
CA GLY A 89 2.58 -13.11 -11.78
C GLY A 89 1.25 -12.80 -11.09
N VAL A 90 1.23 -11.83 -10.18
CA VAL A 90 0.01 -11.29 -9.54
C VAL A 90 -0.09 -9.79 -9.83
N ASN A 91 -1.31 -9.27 -10.05
CA ASN A 91 -1.52 -7.83 -9.98
C ASN A 91 -1.29 -7.36 -8.55
N LEU A 92 -0.87 -6.11 -8.37
CA LEU A 92 -0.58 -5.55 -7.05
C LEU A 92 -1.41 -4.30 -6.82
N CYS A 93 -2.21 -4.26 -5.76
CA CYS A 93 -2.84 -3.05 -5.27
C CYS A 93 -2.16 -2.57 -4.00
N ILE A 94 -1.81 -1.29 -3.95
CA ILE A 94 -1.40 -0.59 -2.73
C ILE A 94 -2.39 0.55 -2.51
N PHE A 95 -2.78 0.82 -1.27
CA PHE A 95 -3.67 1.94 -0.96
C PHE A 95 -3.34 2.56 0.39
N ASP A 96 -3.84 3.77 0.61
CA ASP A 96 -3.79 4.46 1.89
C ASP A 96 -5.07 4.14 2.68
N PHE A 97 -4.94 3.57 3.88
CA PHE A 97 -6.08 3.43 4.79
C PHE A 97 -6.69 4.79 5.14
N ALA A 98 -7.95 4.82 5.59
CA ALA A 98 -8.54 6.02 6.17
C ALA A 98 -7.63 6.59 7.28
N GLY A 99 -7.49 7.91 7.35
CA GLY A 99 -6.57 8.54 8.31
C GLY A 99 -5.10 8.57 7.86
N CYS A 100 -4.73 7.90 6.76
CA CYS A 100 -3.34 7.74 6.31
C CYS A 100 -3.07 8.40 4.96
N GLY A 101 -1.80 8.74 4.71
CA GLY A 101 -1.36 9.20 3.39
C GLY A 101 -2.19 10.34 2.79
N LEU A 102 -2.65 10.12 1.57
CA LEU A 102 -3.53 11.03 0.83
C LEU A 102 -5.02 10.69 0.97
N SER A 103 -5.37 9.62 1.70
CA SER A 103 -6.75 9.26 1.97
C SER A 103 -7.42 10.19 2.97
N GLU A 104 -8.73 10.36 2.84
CA GLU A 104 -9.56 11.09 3.80
C GLU A 104 -9.64 10.38 5.16
N GLY A 105 -10.41 10.96 6.08
CA GLY A 105 -10.57 10.45 7.44
C GLY A 105 -9.56 11.04 8.41
N LYS A 106 -9.83 10.83 9.70
CA LYS A 106 -9.05 11.42 10.81
C LYS A 106 -8.35 10.37 11.67
N TYR A 107 -8.90 9.17 11.73
CA TYR A 107 -8.48 8.13 12.66
C TYR A 107 -8.21 6.82 11.95
N ILE A 108 -7.34 6.04 12.58
CA ILE A 108 -7.19 4.61 12.33
C ILE A 108 -7.83 3.83 13.48
N THR A 109 -8.20 2.57 13.21
CA THR A 109 -8.89 1.69 14.14
C THR A 109 -8.24 0.33 14.29
N MET A 110 -6.97 0.23 13.86
CA MET A 110 -6.05 -0.88 14.11
C MET A 110 -6.53 -2.25 13.57
N GLY A 111 -7.49 -2.26 12.66
CA GLY A 111 -8.05 -3.47 12.05
C GLY A 111 -9.56 -3.37 11.81
N THR A 112 -10.31 -2.71 12.70
CA THR A 112 -11.78 -2.68 12.66
C THR A 112 -12.29 -2.13 11.34
N TYR A 113 -12.12 -0.84 11.10
CA TYR A 113 -12.59 -0.21 9.89
C TYR A 113 -11.65 -0.37 8.71
N GLU A 114 -10.37 -0.62 8.97
CA GLU A 114 -9.42 -1.00 7.93
C GLU A 114 -9.90 -2.25 7.18
N SER A 115 -10.58 -3.19 7.86
CA SER A 115 -11.14 -4.38 7.21
C SER A 115 -12.30 -4.04 6.26
N GLU A 116 -13.11 -3.05 6.58
CA GLU A 116 -14.16 -2.56 5.68
C GLU A 116 -13.56 -1.81 4.48
N ASP A 117 -12.50 -1.01 4.72
CA ASP A 117 -11.78 -0.32 3.64
C ASP A 117 -11.21 -1.32 2.61
N VAL A 118 -10.69 -2.47 3.06
CA VAL A 118 -10.19 -3.53 2.16
C VAL A 118 -11.32 -4.23 1.41
N LYS A 119 -12.46 -4.50 2.06
CA LYS A 119 -13.63 -5.11 1.38
C LYS A 119 -14.14 -4.21 0.24
N GLU A 120 -14.26 -2.91 0.50
CA GLU A 120 -14.68 -1.94 -0.52
C GLU A 120 -13.63 -1.80 -1.63
N LEU A 121 -12.34 -1.87 -1.30
CA LEU A 121 -11.28 -1.91 -2.30
C LEU A 121 -11.38 -3.15 -3.20
N MET A 122 -11.60 -4.33 -2.62
CA MET A 122 -11.79 -5.57 -3.40
C MET A 122 -13.00 -5.46 -4.32
N ASN A 123 -14.13 -4.96 -3.81
CA ASN A 123 -15.34 -4.71 -4.61
C ASN A 123 -15.05 -3.74 -5.76
N TYR A 124 -14.38 -2.61 -5.47
CA TYR A 124 -14.01 -1.63 -6.48
C TYR A 124 -13.15 -2.27 -7.57
N ILE A 125 -12.16 -3.08 -7.19
CA ILE A 125 -11.27 -3.76 -8.13
C ILE A 125 -12.07 -4.68 -9.05
N GLU A 126 -12.92 -5.54 -8.49
CA GLU A 126 -13.75 -6.47 -9.28
C GLU A 126 -14.70 -5.72 -10.23
N CYS A 127 -15.26 -4.59 -9.80
CA CYS A 127 -16.18 -3.78 -10.61
C CYS A 127 -15.48 -3.03 -11.77
N HIS A 128 -14.26 -2.52 -11.58
CA HIS A 128 -13.62 -1.61 -12.53
C HIS A 128 -12.47 -2.22 -13.32
N PHE A 129 -11.79 -3.23 -12.76
CA PHE A 129 -10.65 -3.90 -13.39
C PHE A 129 -10.95 -5.34 -13.80
N GLY A 130 -12.18 -5.81 -13.57
CA GLY A 130 -12.63 -7.15 -13.92
C GLY A 130 -12.50 -8.14 -12.76
N LYS A 131 -13.13 -9.31 -12.96
CA LYS A 131 -13.21 -10.36 -11.93
C LYS A 131 -11.81 -10.82 -11.51
N VAL A 132 -11.61 -10.91 -10.20
CA VAL A 132 -10.37 -11.42 -9.59
C VAL A 132 -10.58 -12.89 -9.23
N ASP A 133 -9.67 -13.75 -9.68
CA ASP A 133 -9.72 -15.20 -9.40
C ASP A 133 -9.37 -15.50 -7.94
N GLU A 134 -8.43 -14.75 -7.40
CA GLU A 134 -7.85 -14.95 -6.07
C GLU A 134 -7.34 -13.62 -5.52
N PHE A 135 -7.81 -13.22 -4.34
CA PHE A 135 -7.17 -12.15 -3.58
C PHE A 135 -6.13 -12.71 -2.60
N ILE A 136 -5.01 -12.02 -2.54
CA ILE A 136 -3.89 -12.29 -1.64
C ILE A 136 -3.72 -11.05 -0.78
N LEU A 137 -3.73 -11.19 0.54
CA LEU A 137 -3.47 -10.07 1.43
C LEU A 137 -2.08 -10.22 2.03
N TRP A 138 -1.24 -9.20 1.83
CA TRP A 138 -0.01 -9.06 2.60
C TRP A 138 -0.13 -7.81 3.45
N GLY A 139 -0.19 -7.97 4.76
CA GLY A 139 -0.17 -6.85 5.68
C GLY A 139 1.04 -6.84 6.61
N ARG A 140 1.38 -5.63 7.09
CA ARG A 140 2.36 -5.41 8.16
C ARG A 140 1.73 -4.73 9.38
N SER A 141 2.01 -5.25 10.57
CA SER A 141 1.51 -4.71 11.85
C SER A 141 -0.02 -4.54 11.82
N MET A 142 -0.54 -3.32 11.90
CA MET A 142 -1.96 -3.02 11.67
C MET A 142 -2.51 -3.68 10.40
N GLY A 143 -1.84 -3.54 9.25
CA GLY A 143 -2.28 -4.17 8.01
C GLY A 143 -2.31 -5.70 8.10
N ALA A 144 -1.40 -6.32 8.86
CA ALA A 144 -1.39 -7.77 9.06
C ALA A 144 -2.61 -8.21 9.88
N VAL A 145 -2.96 -7.44 10.90
CA VAL A 145 -4.17 -7.64 11.71
C VAL A 145 -5.42 -7.51 10.85
N THR A 146 -5.50 -6.47 10.02
CA THR A 146 -6.58 -6.29 9.04
C THR A 146 -6.72 -7.51 8.12
N ALA A 147 -5.60 -7.99 7.56
CA ALA A 147 -5.62 -9.18 6.70
C ALA A 147 -6.19 -10.41 7.42
N LEU A 148 -5.75 -10.65 8.66
CA LEU A 148 -6.21 -11.79 9.45
C LEU A 148 -7.66 -11.66 9.90
N MET A 149 -8.18 -10.45 10.14
CA MET A 149 -9.60 -10.22 10.45
C MET A 149 -10.51 -10.49 9.24
N LEU A 150 -9.96 -10.45 8.03
CA LEU A 150 -10.64 -10.82 6.78
C LEU A 150 -10.48 -12.30 6.42
N SER A 151 -10.00 -13.13 7.34
CA SER A 151 -9.73 -14.53 7.08
C SER A 151 -10.96 -15.36 6.68
N GLN A 152 -12.17 -14.88 6.97
CA GLN A 152 -13.43 -15.53 6.65
C GLN A 152 -13.96 -15.18 5.24
N ASP A 153 -13.45 -14.12 4.59
CA ASP A 153 -13.91 -13.75 3.24
C ASP A 153 -13.47 -14.84 2.24
N PRO A 154 -14.39 -15.46 1.49
CA PRO A 154 -14.07 -16.59 0.61
C PRO A 154 -13.24 -16.18 -0.62
N ARG A 155 -13.20 -14.89 -0.97
CA ARG A 155 -12.41 -14.39 -2.11
C ARG A 155 -10.92 -14.37 -1.82
N ILE A 156 -10.54 -14.42 -0.53
CA ILE A 156 -9.15 -14.35 -0.08
C ILE A 156 -8.68 -15.76 0.31
N THR A 157 -7.59 -16.19 -0.30
CA THR A 157 -7.00 -17.53 -0.10
C THR A 157 -5.66 -17.46 0.62
N THR A 158 -4.94 -16.34 0.53
CA THR A 158 -3.54 -16.26 0.93
C THR A 158 -3.30 -15.04 1.80
N TYR A 159 -2.73 -15.28 2.97
CA TYR A 159 -2.49 -14.26 3.98
C TYR A 159 -1.01 -14.24 4.35
N ILE A 160 -0.33 -13.13 4.13
CA ILE A 160 1.01 -12.86 4.63
C ILE A 160 0.87 -11.84 5.76
N ALA A 161 1.01 -12.32 6.99
CA ALA A 161 0.82 -11.53 8.20
C ALA A 161 2.18 -11.25 8.84
N ASP A 162 2.73 -10.07 8.55
CA ASP A 162 4.00 -9.61 9.10
C ASP A 162 3.79 -8.81 10.39
N SER A 163 4.29 -9.33 11.51
CA SER A 163 4.29 -8.70 12.83
C SER A 163 2.87 -8.37 13.33
N ALA A 164 1.93 -9.28 13.09
CA ALA A 164 0.57 -9.19 13.60
C ALA A 164 0.52 -9.44 15.12
N PHE A 165 -0.32 -8.67 15.82
CA PHE A 165 -0.62 -8.91 17.23
C PHE A 165 -1.85 -9.80 17.42
N THR A 166 -2.01 -10.41 18.60
CA THR A 166 -3.16 -11.29 18.89
C THR A 166 -4.43 -10.52 19.24
N GLN A 167 -4.30 -9.44 20.00
CA GLN A 167 -5.37 -8.52 20.38
C GLN A 167 -4.79 -7.15 20.68
N LEU A 168 -5.50 -6.08 20.31
CA LEU A 168 -5.02 -4.70 20.48
C LEU A 168 -4.87 -4.34 21.96
N ARG A 169 -5.85 -4.67 22.81
CA ARG A 169 -5.75 -4.48 24.26
C ARG A 169 -4.42 -5.01 24.81
N THR A 170 -4.05 -6.24 24.46
CA THR A 170 -2.85 -6.89 24.98
C THR A 170 -1.59 -6.09 24.61
N VAL A 171 -1.46 -5.63 23.36
CA VAL A 171 -0.34 -4.78 22.94
C VAL A 171 -0.34 -3.42 23.67
N VAL A 172 -1.53 -2.81 23.84
CA VAL A 172 -1.65 -1.53 24.56
C VAL A 172 -1.22 -1.67 26.02
N GLU A 173 -1.54 -2.80 26.66
CA GLU A 173 -1.11 -3.15 28.02
C GLU A 173 0.41 -3.39 28.06
N GLU A 174 0.98 -4.14 27.12
CA GLU A 174 2.42 -4.43 27.05
C GLU A 174 3.27 -3.18 26.85
N LEU A 175 2.92 -2.33 25.87
CA LEU A 175 3.59 -1.06 25.63
C LEU A 175 3.47 -0.13 26.85
N GLY A 176 2.32 -0.21 27.51
CA GLY A 176 2.07 0.45 28.77
C GLY A 176 3.02 -0.01 29.88
N GLN A 177 3.13 -1.33 30.09
CA GLN A 177 4.03 -1.93 31.08
C GLN A 177 5.49 -1.56 30.82
N GLN A 178 5.93 -1.60 29.56
CA GLN A 178 7.26 -1.14 29.16
C GLN A 178 7.49 0.34 29.51
N LYS A 179 6.48 1.19 29.31
CA LYS A 179 6.57 2.63 29.58
C LYS A 179 6.53 2.98 31.08
N PHE A 180 5.76 2.23 31.88
CA PHE A 180 5.56 2.52 33.31
C PHE A 180 6.47 1.71 34.24
N GLY A 181 7.16 0.68 33.74
CA GLY A 181 8.12 -0.12 34.52
C GLY A 181 7.50 -0.69 35.80
N CYS A 182 8.09 -0.34 36.95
CA CYS A 182 7.64 -0.81 38.27
C CYS A 182 6.24 -0.32 38.68
N PHE A 183 5.65 0.64 37.97
CA PHE A 183 4.28 1.10 38.19
C PHE A 183 3.27 0.50 37.21
N SER A 184 3.54 -0.69 36.68
CA SER A 184 2.67 -1.40 35.73
C SER A 184 1.23 -1.58 36.21
N PHE A 185 0.97 -1.65 37.53
CA PHE A 185 -0.39 -1.72 38.07
C PHE A 185 -1.27 -0.51 37.66
N MET A 186 -0.66 0.65 37.39
CA MET A 186 -1.37 1.84 36.90
C MET A 186 -2.02 1.59 35.54
N ILE A 187 -1.52 0.61 34.76
CA ILE A 187 -2.07 0.25 33.45
C ILE A 187 -3.51 -0.27 33.55
N ASN A 188 -3.81 -1.02 34.60
CA ASN A 188 -5.15 -1.59 34.79
C ASN A 188 -6.14 -0.49 35.19
N GLY A 189 -5.69 0.52 35.95
CA GLY A 189 -6.52 1.63 36.39
C GLY A 189 -6.88 2.61 35.27
N PHE A 190 -5.96 2.94 34.35
CA PHE A 190 -6.24 3.91 33.28
C PHE A 190 -6.96 3.28 32.06
N MET A 191 -6.88 1.95 31.88
CA MET A 191 -7.37 1.29 30.67
C MET A 191 -8.88 1.49 30.40
N PRO A 192 -9.80 1.44 31.39
CA PRO A 192 -11.21 1.75 31.15
C PRO A 192 -11.43 3.16 30.62
N PHE A 193 -10.65 4.14 31.10
CA PHE A 193 -10.71 5.54 30.64
C PHE A 193 -10.15 5.69 29.23
N LEU A 194 -9.03 5.01 28.92
CA LEU A 194 -8.47 4.97 27.58
C LEU A 194 -9.49 4.38 26.59
N ARG A 195 -10.05 3.21 26.91
CA ARG A 195 -11.06 2.53 26.09
C ARG A 195 -12.28 3.41 25.85
N SER A 196 -12.85 3.99 26.92
CA SER A 196 -14.00 4.91 26.81
C SER A 196 -13.69 6.10 25.89
N LYS A 197 -12.49 6.67 26.01
CA LYS A 197 -12.07 7.77 25.14
C LYS A 197 -11.92 7.34 23.68
N ILE A 198 -11.33 6.18 23.41
CA ILE A 198 -11.17 5.64 22.05
C ILE A 198 -12.55 5.39 21.42
N ILE A 199 -13.48 4.78 22.16
CA ILE A 199 -14.86 4.55 21.70
C ILE A 199 -15.51 5.89 21.34
N ASN A 200 -15.42 6.89 22.21
CA ASN A 200 -16.03 8.20 21.97
C ASN A 200 -15.40 8.94 20.78
N GLU A 201 -14.08 8.89 20.60
CA GLU A 201 -13.37 9.66 19.57
C GLU A 201 -13.33 8.98 18.21
N ALA A 202 -13.11 7.66 18.16
CA ALA A 202 -12.85 6.89 16.95
C ALA A 202 -13.87 5.77 16.68
N GLN A 203 -14.89 5.62 17.54
CA GLN A 203 -16.06 4.75 17.32
C GLN A 203 -15.72 3.25 17.16
N PHE A 204 -14.60 2.80 17.74
CA PHE A 204 -14.27 1.38 17.84
C PHE A 204 -13.81 1.01 19.25
N ASP A 205 -13.88 -0.28 19.55
CA ASP A 205 -13.47 -0.83 20.85
C ASP A 205 -12.19 -1.65 20.70
N ILE A 206 -11.15 -1.26 21.46
CA ILE A 206 -9.85 -1.94 21.44
C ILE A 206 -9.93 -3.42 21.88
N ASP A 207 -10.97 -3.78 22.64
CA ASP A 207 -11.18 -5.15 23.12
C ASP A 207 -11.68 -6.05 21.99
N GLN A 208 -12.31 -5.47 20.96
CA GLN A 208 -12.88 -6.19 19.81
C GLN A 208 -11.86 -6.40 18.68
N VAL A 209 -10.75 -5.66 18.69
CA VAL A 209 -9.67 -5.85 17.70
C VAL A 209 -8.82 -7.06 18.10
N SER A 210 -9.26 -8.24 17.68
CA SER A 210 -8.66 -9.53 18.04
C SER A 210 -8.60 -10.46 16.82
N PRO A 211 -7.56 -10.37 15.97
CA PRO A 211 -7.36 -11.31 14.85
C PRO A 211 -7.24 -12.76 15.33
N LEU A 212 -6.88 -12.97 16.60
CA LEU A 212 -6.89 -14.30 17.22
C LEU A 212 -8.26 -14.99 17.10
N ASN A 213 -9.37 -14.25 17.09
CA ASN A 213 -10.71 -14.81 16.91
C ASN A 213 -11.00 -15.27 15.48
N TYR A 214 -10.25 -14.76 14.51
CA TYR A 214 -10.47 -14.99 13.08
C TYR A 214 -9.54 -16.07 12.51
N VAL A 215 -8.40 -16.35 13.14
CA VAL A 215 -7.41 -17.30 12.59
C VAL A 215 -7.68 -18.77 12.92
N ASN A 216 -8.66 -19.11 13.77
CA ASN A 216 -9.07 -20.51 14.02
C ASN A 216 -9.91 -21.06 12.85
N ILE A 217 -9.29 -21.16 11.69
CA ILE A 217 -9.90 -21.63 10.45
C ILE A 217 -9.20 -22.89 10.01
N GLN A 218 -10.00 -23.87 9.61
CA GLN A 218 -9.57 -25.07 8.91
C GLN A 218 -10.17 -25.03 7.50
N SER A 219 -9.35 -24.73 6.50
CA SER A 219 -9.73 -24.72 5.10
C SER A 219 -8.59 -25.27 4.25
N ASN A 220 -8.94 -26.03 3.21
CA ASN A 220 -7.99 -26.54 2.23
C ASN A 220 -7.61 -25.50 1.16
N THR A 221 -8.35 -24.39 1.07
CA THR A 221 -8.11 -23.33 0.08
C THR A 221 -7.40 -22.12 0.67
N LYS A 222 -7.33 -22.01 2.00
CA LYS A 222 -6.70 -20.89 2.69
C LYS A 222 -5.32 -21.25 3.22
N ARG A 223 -4.38 -20.32 3.09
CA ARG A 223 -2.99 -20.47 3.54
C ARG A 223 -2.45 -19.22 4.20
N PHE A 224 -1.63 -19.40 5.23
CA PHE A 224 -1.16 -18.34 6.10
C PHE A 224 0.36 -18.37 6.26
N TYR A 225 1.01 -17.24 6.00
CA TYR A 225 2.42 -17.01 6.28
C TYR A 225 2.53 -16.01 7.42
N PHE A 226 2.89 -16.50 8.60
CA PHE A 226 3.15 -15.65 9.76
C PHE A 226 4.62 -15.28 9.77
N LEU A 227 4.91 -13.99 9.85
CA LEU A 227 6.27 -13.44 9.87
C LEU A 227 6.43 -12.54 11.08
N ALA A 228 7.57 -12.58 11.77
CA ALA A 228 7.90 -11.62 12.82
C ALA A 228 9.42 -11.35 12.88
N GLY A 229 9.81 -10.15 13.31
CA GLY A 229 11.21 -9.82 13.58
C GLY A 229 11.63 -10.31 14.97
N LYS A 230 12.72 -11.08 15.10
CA LYS A 230 13.18 -11.67 16.37
C LYS A 230 13.39 -10.63 17.49
N SER A 231 13.73 -9.39 17.14
CA SER A 231 13.99 -8.29 18.06
C SER A 231 12.86 -7.25 18.09
N ASP A 232 11.64 -7.63 17.66
CA ASP A 232 10.47 -6.77 17.72
C ASP A 232 10.02 -6.52 19.17
N GLN A 233 10.12 -5.26 19.61
CA GLN A 233 9.70 -4.81 20.94
C GLN A 233 8.31 -4.13 20.93
N LEU A 234 7.79 -3.79 19.75
CA LEU A 234 6.46 -3.18 19.61
C LEU A 234 5.37 -4.23 19.58
N VAL A 235 5.60 -5.31 18.82
CA VAL A 235 4.73 -6.49 18.78
C VAL A 235 5.63 -7.71 18.98
N HIS A 236 5.67 -8.21 20.20
CA HIS A 236 6.56 -9.32 20.54
C HIS A 236 6.32 -10.54 19.61
N PRO A 237 7.36 -11.22 19.09
CA PRO A 237 7.21 -12.32 18.12
C PRO A 237 6.29 -13.45 18.55
N ARG A 238 6.11 -13.61 19.86
CA ARG A 238 5.14 -14.54 20.47
C ARG A 238 3.72 -14.35 19.95
N HIS A 239 3.31 -13.15 19.57
CA HIS A 239 1.98 -12.94 19.00
C HIS A 239 1.82 -13.72 17.69
N SER A 240 2.79 -13.64 16.78
CA SER A 240 2.78 -14.40 15.54
C SER A 240 2.89 -15.90 15.78
N GLN A 241 3.62 -16.34 16.81
CA GLN A 241 3.66 -17.75 17.24
C GLN A 241 2.27 -18.24 17.71
N ILE A 242 1.60 -17.49 18.59
CA ILE A 242 0.25 -17.82 19.08
C ILE A 242 -0.77 -17.86 17.93
N LEU A 243 -0.70 -16.89 17.01
CA LEU A 243 -1.57 -16.86 15.82
C LEU A 243 -1.31 -18.07 14.91
N TYR A 244 -0.04 -18.41 14.69
CA TYR A 244 0.36 -19.61 13.95
C TYR A 244 -0.18 -20.89 14.60
N GLU A 245 -0.03 -21.05 15.92
CA GLU A 245 -0.51 -22.21 16.65
C GLU A 245 -2.03 -22.38 16.54
N LYS A 246 -2.78 -21.27 16.65
CA LYS A 246 -4.25 -21.27 16.55
C LYS A 246 -4.76 -21.56 15.14
N CYS A 247 -3.98 -21.26 14.09
CA CYS A 247 -4.37 -21.53 12.70
C CYS A 247 -4.38 -23.05 12.40
N LYS A 248 -5.44 -23.55 11.74
CA LYS A 248 -5.56 -24.98 11.38
C LYS A 248 -5.44 -25.24 9.88
N SER A 249 -5.39 -24.18 9.07
CA SER A 249 -5.19 -24.26 7.61
C SER A 249 -3.69 -24.39 7.29
N TYR A 250 -3.35 -24.53 6.00
CA TYR A 250 -1.94 -24.59 5.59
C TYR A 250 -1.20 -23.34 6.09
N LYS A 251 -0.10 -23.52 6.80
CA LYS A 251 0.54 -22.44 7.53
C LYS A 251 2.06 -22.55 7.55
N ARG A 252 2.72 -21.40 7.59
CA ARG A 252 4.16 -21.26 7.78
C ARG A 252 4.43 -20.17 8.80
N LEU A 253 5.47 -20.35 9.61
CA LEU A 253 6.01 -19.34 10.50
C LEU A 253 7.47 -19.06 10.13
N GLU A 254 7.84 -17.79 10.06
CA GLU A 254 9.24 -17.36 9.94
C GLU A 254 9.56 -16.27 10.96
N LEU A 255 10.65 -16.46 11.69
CA LEU A 255 11.23 -15.44 12.55
C LEU A 255 12.49 -14.90 11.86
N CYS A 256 12.41 -13.66 11.38
CA CYS A 256 13.49 -13.00 10.64
C CYS A 256 14.33 -12.12 11.56
N ASP A 257 15.58 -11.84 11.19
CA ASP A 257 16.42 -10.90 11.94
C ASP A 257 15.89 -9.47 11.79
N GLY A 258 16.01 -8.68 12.85
CA GLY A 258 15.52 -7.29 12.90
C GLY A 258 14.34 -7.09 13.84
N ASN A 259 13.84 -5.85 13.83
CA ASN A 259 12.76 -5.38 14.69
C ASN A 259 11.48 -5.07 13.88
N HIS A 260 10.50 -4.42 14.53
CA HIS A 260 9.21 -4.06 13.93
C HIS A 260 9.32 -3.30 12.61
N ASN A 261 10.32 -2.43 12.50
CA ASN A 261 10.51 -1.47 11.41
C ASN A 261 11.57 -1.91 10.40
N THR A 262 12.36 -2.94 10.69
CA THR A 262 13.36 -3.48 9.77
C THR A 262 12.71 -3.98 8.47
N THR A 263 13.20 -3.51 7.32
CA THR A 263 12.80 -4.09 6.02
C THR A 263 13.21 -5.56 5.96
N ARG A 264 12.32 -6.41 5.46
CA ARG A 264 12.57 -7.85 5.38
C ARG A 264 13.62 -8.15 4.32
N GLN A 265 14.54 -9.06 4.63
CA GLN A 265 15.63 -9.44 3.75
C GLN A 265 15.11 -10.11 2.47
N VAL A 266 15.92 -10.03 1.42
CA VAL A 266 15.63 -10.56 0.09
C VAL A 266 15.23 -12.03 0.14
N GLU A 267 15.92 -12.82 0.97
CA GLU A 267 15.69 -14.25 1.13
C GLU A 267 14.30 -14.55 1.72
N THR A 268 13.82 -13.71 2.66
CA THR A 268 12.46 -13.81 3.20
C THR A 268 11.43 -13.45 2.13
N LEU A 269 11.70 -12.42 1.33
CA LEU A 269 10.84 -12.02 0.22
C LEU A 269 10.72 -13.13 -0.83
N ASP A 270 11.83 -13.79 -1.17
CA ASP A 270 11.83 -14.91 -2.13
C ASP A 270 11.05 -16.12 -1.61
N LYS A 271 11.09 -16.41 -0.30
CA LYS A 271 10.26 -17.44 0.32
C LYS A 271 8.77 -17.09 0.28
N ILE A 272 8.42 -15.83 0.50
CA ILE A 272 7.04 -15.33 0.38
C ILE A 272 6.56 -15.46 -1.07
N SER A 273 7.37 -15.06 -2.04
CA SER A 273 7.05 -15.20 -3.47
C SER A 273 6.82 -16.66 -3.86
N LYS A 274 7.66 -17.59 -3.38
CA LYS A 274 7.45 -19.04 -3.56
C LYS A 274 6.15 -19.51 -2.90
N PHE A 275 5.85 -19.02 -1.69
CA PHE A 275 4.63 -19.37 -0.97
C PHE A 275 3.37 -18.93 -1.72
N ILE A 276 3.36 -17.71 -2.28
CA ILE A 276 2.29 -17.20 -3.14
C ILE A 276 2.07 -18.11 -4.35
N ASN A 277 3.14 -18.62 -4.94
CA ASN A 277 3.08 -19.48 -6.13
C ASN A 277 3.01 -20.98 -5.88
N LEU A 278 2.87 -21.44 -4.63
CA LEU A 278 2.76 -22.88 -4.31
C LEU A 278 1.68 -23.62 -5.11
N LEU A 279 0.62 -22.95 -5.56
CA LEU A 279 -0.45 -23.52 -6.39
C LEU A 279 -0.11 -23.60 -7.89
N GLN A 280 0.86 -22.82 -8.39
CA GLN A 280 1.26 -22.86 -9.80
C GLN A 280 2.21 -24.01 -10.13
N LEU A 281 2.91 -24.57 -9.14
CA LEU A 281 3.83 -25.69 -9.35
C LEU A 281 3.11 -27.02 -9.65
N GLU A 282 1.78 -27.07 -9.54
CA GLU A 282 0.95 -28.26 -9.83
C GLU A 282 0.14 -28.15 -11.14
N LEU A 283 0.23 -27.04 -11.90
CA LEU A 283 -0.50 -26.89 -13.16
C LEU A 283 0.44 -27.05 -14.38
N PRO A 284 0.08 -27.89 -15.38
CA PRO A 284 0.94 -28.15 -16.53
C PRO A 284 1.10 -26.91 -17.42
N PHE A 285 2.34 -26.65 -17.82
CA PHE A 285 2.73 -25.58 -18.74
C PHE A 285 2.07 -25.76 -20.11
N ASN A 286 1.24 -24.81 -20.57
CA ASN A 286 0.56 -24.90 -21.88
C ASN A 286 1.27 -24.01 -22.92
N SER A 287 1.65 -24.59 -24.06
CA SER A 287 2.42 -23.94 -25.13
C SER A 287 1.68 -22.80 -25.85
N ASP A 288 0.36 -22.72 -25.72
CA ASP A 288 -0.44 -21.62 -26.27
C ASP A 288 -0.14 -20.26 -25.62
N TYR A 289 0.43 -20.26 -24.40
CA TYR A 289 0.75 -19.05 -23.66
C TYR A 289 1.90 -18.24 -24.26
N SER A 290 2.88 -18.91 -24.86
CA SER A 290 4.02 -18.25 -25.52
C SER A 290 3.57 -17.38 -26.70
N ASN A 291 2.62 -17.88 -27.49
CA ASN A 291 2.16 -17.20 -28.71
C ASN A 291 1.29 -15.98 -28.40
N LYS A 292 0.45 -16.05 -27.37
CA LYS A 292 -0.35 -14.89 -26.91
C LYS A 292 0.53 -13.80 -26.29
N CYS A 293 1.48 -14.16 -25.42
CA CYS A 293 2.42 -13.19 -24.84
C CYS A 293 3.23 -12.44 -25.90
N SER A 294 3.64 -13.13 -26.98
CA SER A 294 4.35 -12.51 -28.10
C SER A 294 3.52 -11.45 -28.83
N LYS A 295 2.22 -11.72 -29.05
CA LYS A 295 1.30 -10.77 -29.70
C LYS A 295 1.06 -9.53 -28.83
N TYR A 296 0.80 -9.72 -27.54
CA TYR A 296 0.58 -8.61 -26.61
C TYR A 296 1.86 -7.77 -26.39
N PHE A 297 3.04 -8.39 -26.38
CA PHE A 297 4.31 -7.67 -26.34
C PHE A 297 4.49 -6.74 -27.55
N GLN A 298 4.10 -7.18 -28.75
CA GLN A 298 4.13 -6.36 -29.96
C GLN A 298 3.14 -5.19 -29.90
N GLU A 299 1.93 -5.41 -29.39
CA GLU A 299 0.91 -4.37 -29.20
C GLU A 299 1.35 -3.34 -28.14
N ALA A 300 1.93 -3.79 -27.02
CA ALA A 300 2.49 -2.92 -25.99
C ALA A 300 3.68 -2.09 -26.51
N GLN A 301 4.54 -2.67 -27.36
CA GLN A 301 5.62 -1.95 -28.05
C GLN A 301 5.07 -0.86 -28.98
N GLN A 302 4.00 -1.15 -29.72
CA GLN A 302 3.34 -0.17 -30.58
C GLN A 302 2.75 0.99 -29.78
N CYS A 303 2.06 0.70 -28.66
CA CYS A 303 1.54 1.72 -27.75
C CYS A 303 2.65 2.56 -27.09
N LEU A 304 3.79 1.94 -26.73
CA LEU A 304 4.94 2.68 -26.21
C LEU A 304 5.53 3.63 -27.25
N ASN A 305 5.62 3.16 -28.49
CA ASN A 305 6.16 3.96 -29.59
C ASN A 305 5.22 5.13 -29.93
N SER A 306 3.90 4.91 -29.97
CA SER A 306 2.94 5.99 -30.17
C SER A 306 2.99 7.04 -29.06
N TYR A 307 3.14 6.61 -27.80
CA TYR A 307 3.30 7.53 -26.67
C TYR A 307 4.60 8.34 -26.72
N ARG A 308 5.72 7.71 -27.13
CA ARG A 308 7.01 8.41 -27.34
C ARG A 308 6.93 9.44 -28.45
N MET A 309 6.26 9.10 -29.55
CA MET A 309 6.03 10.04 -30.65
C MET A 309 5.19 11.25 -30.21
N GLN A 310 4.14 11.02 -29.42
CA GLN A 310 3.32 12.11 -28.85
C GLN A 310 4.12 13.04 -27.91
N GLN A 311 5.02 12.49 -27.09
CA GLN A 311 5.88 13.33 -26.25
C GLN A 311 6.90 14.14 -27.07
N GLN A 312 7.50 13.54 -28.11
CA GLN A 312 8.41 14.27 -29.00
C GLN A 312 7.70 15.40 -29.74
N GLU A 313 6.48 15.16 -30.22
CA GLU A 313 5.66 16.16 -30.90
C GLU A 313 5.29 17.33 -29.96
N GLN A 314 4.93 17.04 -28.70
CA GLN A 314 4.70 18.07 -27.69
C GLN A 314 5.97 18.88 -27.37
N GLU A 315 7.13 18.23 -27.32
CA GLU A 315 8.42 18.90 -27.07
C GLU A 315 8.82 19.81 -28.24
N GLU A 316 8.56 19.40 -29.48
CA GLU A 316 8.77 20.23 -30.67
C GLU A 316 7.82 21.42 -30.73
N GLN A 317 6.54 21.23 -30.40
CA GLN A 317 5.57 22.32 -30.31
C GLN A 317 5.98 23.35 -29.24
N LEU A 318 6.49 22.89 -28.10
CA LEU A 318 7.00 23.76 -27.05
C LEU A 318 8.25 24.54 -27.50
N LYS A 319 9.20 23.88 -28.19
CA LYS A 319 10.39 24.53 -28.75
C LYS A 319 10.02 25.60 -29.78
N GLU A 320 9.04 25.34 -30.65
CA GLU A 320 8.59 26.30 -31.65
C GLU A 320 7.86 27.48 -30.99
N TYR A 321 7.04 27.23 -29.96
CA TYR A 321 6.41 28.28 -29.19
C TYR A 321 7.44 29.19 -28.47
N VAL A 322 8.48 28.61 -27.87
CA VAL A 322 9.59 29.36 -27.26
C VAL A 322 10.31 30.23 -28.30
N LYS A 323 10.63 29.69 -29.49
CA LYS A 323 11.22 30.48 -30.59
C LYS A 323 10.33 31.65 -31.03
N GLN A 324 9.01 31.46 -31.05
CA GLN A 324 8.06 32.53 -31.39
C GLN A 324 8.04 33.63 -30.32
N LEU A 325 8.14 33.27 -29.04
CA LEU A 325 8.25 34.24 -27.94
C LEU A 325 9.55 35.03 -28.00
N GLU A 326 10.68 34.37 -28.28
CA GLU A 326 11.98 35.01 -28.47
C GLU A 326 11.97 36.00 -29.64
N ARG A 327 11.42 35.61 -30.80
CA ARG A 327 11.26 36.51 -31.96
C ARG A 327 10.42 37.74 -31.63
N LYS A 328 9.31 37.58 -30.89
CA LYS A 328 8.46 38.69 -30.44
C LYS A 328 9.19 39.62 -29.46
N SER A 329 10.02 39.06 -28.58
CA SER A 329 10.85 39.84 -27.64
C SER A 329 11.88 40.68 -28.39
N ILE A 330 12.60 40.08 -29.35
CA ILE A 330 13.58 40.77 -30.20
C ILE A 330 12.91 41.89 -31.01
N LEU A 331 11.76 41.64 -31.63
CA LEU A 331 11.03 42.66 -32.39
C LEU A 331 10.63 43.87 -31.52
N LYS A 332 10.18 43.62 -30.29
CA LYS A 332 9.86 44.70 -29.34
C LYS A 332 11.10 45.52 -28.96
N SER A 333 12.23 44.86 -28.72
CA SER A 333 13.49 45.55 -28.42
C SER A 333 13.99 46.42 -29.58
N TYR A 334 13.84 45.94 -30.82
CA TYR A 334 14.20 46.68 -32.03
C TYR A 334 13.29 47.90 -32.26
N GLN A 335 11.97 47.74 -32.06
CA GLN A 335 11.01 48.85 -32.13
C GLN A 335 11.26 49.91 -31.06
N GLN A 336 11.69 49.50 -29.86
CA GLN A 336 12.08 50.45 -28.81
C GLN A 336 13.34 51.22 -29.20
N GLN A 337 14.37 50.55 -29.71
CA GLN A 337 15.59 51.21 -30.20
C GLN A 337 15.30 52.19 -31.35
N GLN A 338 14.38 51.86 -32.26
CA GLN A 338 13.98 52.79 -33.32
C GLN A 338 13.28 54.05 -32.79
N ARG A 339 12.48 53.92 -31.73
CA ARG A 339 11.85 55.08 -31.06
C ARG A 339 12.88 55.93 -30.34
N ASP A 340 13.79 55.30 -29.60
CA ASP A 340 14.85 56.01 -28.89
C ASP A 340 15.78 56.76 -29.88
N LEU A 341 16.02 56.20 -31.07
CA LEU A 341 16.75 56.85 -32.17
C LEU A 341 15.97 58.03 -32.77
N SER A 342 14.66 57.89 -33.02
CA SER A 342 13.86 59.00 -33.54
C SER A 342 13.72 60.15 -32.54
N ASP A 343 13.66 59.84 -31.24
CA ASP A 343 13.60 60.84 -30.17
C ASP A 343 14.94 61.59 -30.03
N LEU A 344 16.07 60.93 -30.33
CA LEU A 344 17.40 61.54 -30.41
C LEU A 344 17.55 62.44 -31.64
N GLU A 345 17.02 62.05 -32.79
CA GLU A 345 17.02 62.87 -34.02
C GLU A 345 16.18 64.14 -33.84
N GLN A 346 15.04 64.07 -33.15
CA GLN A 346 14.24 65.25 -32.77
C GLN A 346 14.94 66.20 -31.79
N TYR A 347 15.95 65.74 -31.05
CA TYR A 347 16.74 66.57 -30.13
C TYR A 347 17.92 67.27 -30.81
N LEU A 348 18.25 66.88 -32.05
CA LEU A 348 19.37 67.41 -32.83
C LEU A 348 18.93 68.37 -33.96
N GLU A 349 17.62 68.49 -34.22
CA GLU A 349 16.97 69.56 -34.99
C GLU A 349 16.52 70.72 -34.07
#